data_AF-A0A8H7UX45-F1
#
_entry.id   AF-A0A8H7UX45-F1
#
_cell.length_a   1.000
_cell.length_b   1.000
_cell.length_c   1.000
_cell.angle_alpha   90.00
_cell.angle_beta   90.00
_cell.angle_gamma   90.00
#
_symmetry.space_group_name_H-M   'P 1'
#
loop_
_entity.id
_entity.type
_entity.pdbx_description
1 polymer ?
#
loop_
_entity_poly.entity_id
_entity_poly.type
_entity_poly.pdbx_seq_one_letter_code
_entity_poly.pdbx_strand_id
1 'polypeptide(L)'
;MAPHLTSNVKNFIKSLLFNNASFSAIQKLYPAISLSGRRSKTSKSTKSYIAKQLRTDRSNGPRGMQEHLRMEGVDMSLSGIRKGLKKRGFNVKRKIKINFASKENEAEKYAWAKKYRNYTLKDWCQWVFSEETRVNIWGTDGNSFV
;
A
#
# COMPACT_ATOMS: atom_id res chain seq x y z
N MET A 1 -21.33 -21.94 -16.64
CA MET A 1 -21.25 -21.65 -18.09
C MET A 1 -21.77 -20.23 -18.31
N ALA A 2 -20.98 -19.31 -18.85
CA ALA A 2 -21.48 -17.96 -19.14
C ALA A 2 -22.42 -18.03 -20.36
N PRO A 3 -23.61 -17.42 -20.33
CA PRO A 3 -24.56 -17.46 -21.44
C PRO A 3 -23.91 -16.81 -22.66
N HIS A 4 -23.77 -17.59 -23.73
CA HIS A 4 -23.20 -17.13 -24.99
C HIS A 4 -24.26 -16.30 -25.70
N LEU A 5 -24.00 -15.01 -25.91
CA LEU A 5 -24.87 -14.14 -26.69
C LEU A 5 -25.01 -14.70 -28.11
N THR A 6 -26.24 -14.92 -28.56
CA THR A 6 -26.55 -15.38 -29.92
C THR A 6 -26.05 -14.35 -30.94
N SER A 7 -25.70 -14.81 -32.14
CA SER A 7 -25.12 -13.97 -33.20
C SER A 7 -26.01 -12.77 -33.54
N ASN A 8 -27.33 -12.92 -33.45
CA ASN A 8 -28.31 -11.87 -33.69
C ASN A 8 -28.21 -10.74 -32.65
N VAL A 9 -28.04 -11.07 -31.37
CA VAL A 9 -27.89 -10.07 -30.30
C VAL A 9 -26.59 -9.29 -30.46
N LYS A 10 -25.50 -9.94 -30.88
CA LYS A 10 -24.22 -9.26 -31.15
C LYS A 10 -24.32 -8.27 -32.32
N ASN A 11 -25.00 -8.64 -33.40
CA ASN A 11 -25.17 -7.78 -34.57
C ASN A 11 -26.07 -6.57 -34.27
N PHE A 12 -27.11 -6.76 -33.46
CA PHE A 12 -27.99 -5.68 -33.02
C PHE A 12 -27.31 -4.70 -32.04
N ILE A 13 -26.48 -5.21 -31.13
CA ILE A 13 -25.69 -4.32 -30.25
C ILE A 13 -24.69 -3.50 -31.07
N LYS A 14 -24.06 -4.10 -32.09
CA LYS A 14 -23.20 -3.35 -33.02
C LYS A 14 -23.99 -2.22 -33.69
N SER A 15 -25.19 -2.49 -34.21
CA SER A 15 -26.01 -1.45 -34.84
C SER A 15 -26.46 -0.36 -33.86
N LEU A 16 -26.75 -0.68 -32.60
CA LEU A 16 -27.05 0.33 -31.57
C LEU A 16 -25.83 1.22 -31.22
N LEU A 17 -24.63 0.63 -31.16
CA LEU A 17 -23.39 1.38 -30.94
C LEU A 17 -23.06 2.29 -32.13
N PHE A 18 -23.33 1.84 -33.37
CA PHE A 18 -23.22 2.67 -34.57
C PHE A 18 -24.18 3.87 -34.58
N ASN A 19 -25.31 3.78 -33.87
CA ASN A 19 -26.32 4.84 -33.76
C ASN A 19 -26.13 5.75 -32.52
N ASN A 20 -24.94 5.76 -31.90
CA ASN A 20 -24.63 6.56 -30.70
C ASN A 20 -25.59 6.34 -29.51
N ALA A 21 -26.25 5.18 -29.42
CA ALA A 21 -27.10 4.88 -28.28
C ALA A 21 -26.27 4.85 -26.99
N SER A 22 -26.76 5.52 -25.94
CA SER A 22 -26.09 5.53 -24.64
C SER A 22 -26.00 4.11 -24.08
N PHE A 23 -24.82 3.73 -23.62
CA PHE A 23 -24.53 2.41 -23.05
C PHE A 23 -25.46 2.04 -21.88
N SER A 24 -25.91 3.03 -21.12
CA SER A 24 -26.90 2.87 -20.05
C SER A 24 -28.25 2.36 -20.57
N ALA A 25 -28.68 2.83 -21.76
CA ALA A 25 -29.93 2.38 -22.39
C ALA A 25 -29.82 0.92 -22.86
N ILE A 26 -28.67 0.52 -23.41
CA ILE A 26 -28.41 -0.86 -23.85
C ILE A 26 -28.44 -1.83 -22.65
N GLN A 27 -27.89 -1.41 -21.51
CA GLN A 27 -27.87 -2.23 -20.29
C GLN A 27 -29.27 -2.40 -19.67
N LYS A 28 -30.13 -1.38 -19.74
CA LYS A 28 -31.54 -1.47 -19.31
C LYS A 28 -32.33 -2.49 -20.13
N LEU A 29 -32.08 -2.55 -21.44
CA LEU A 29 -32.76 -3.49 -22.34
C LEU A 29 -32.29 -4.94 -22.16
N TYR A 30 -31.05 -5.15 -21.69
CA TYR A 30 -30.46 -6.49 -21.55
C TYR A 30 -29.66 -6.65 -20.25
N PRO A 31 -30.34 -6.84 -19.09
CA PRO A 31 -29.69 -6.96 -17.79
C PRO A 31 -28.84 -8.23 -17.63
N ALA A 32 -29.09 -9.26 -18.46
CA ALA A 32 -28.30 -10.49 -18.49
C ALA A 32 -26.89 -10.31 -19.08
N ILE A 33 -26.63 -9.18 -19.74
CA ILE A 33 -25.29 -8.83 -20.20
C ILE A 33 -24.53 -8.29 -18.98
N SER A 34 -23.77 -9.16 -18.29
CA SER A 34 -22.86 -8.69 -17.25
C SER A 34 -21.72 -7.92 -17.92
N LEU A 35 -21.87 -6.59 -17.99
CA LEU A 35 -20.86 -5.73 -18.56
C LEU A 35 -19.68 -5.68 -17.60
N SER A 36 -18.65 -6.46 -17.93
CA SER A 36 -17.37 -6.38 -17.23
C SER A 36 -16.93 -4.91 -17.25
N GLY A 37 -16.68 -4.34 -16.08
CA GLY A 37 -16.23 -2.95 -15.98
C GLY A 37 -14.94 -2.68 -16.77
N ARG A 38 -14.54 -1.40 -16.83
CA ARG A 38 -13.33 -0.96 -17.54
C ARG A 38 -12.15 -1.88 -17.21
N ARG A 39 -11.51 -2.41 -18.27
CA ARG A 39 -10.33 -3.27 -18.12
C ARG A 39 -9.25 -2.52 -17.33
N SER A 40 -8.63 -3.24 -16.41
CA SER A 40 -7.55 -2.67 -15.59
C SER A 40 -6.35 -2.37 -16.48
N LYS A 41 -5.76 -1.19 -16.33
CA LYS A 41 -4.55 -0.78 -17.06
C LYS A 41 -3.35 -1.71 -16.81
N THR A 42 -3.31 -2.41 -15.68
CA THR A 42 -2.21 -3.31 -15.30
C THR A 42 -2.61 -4.77 -15.36
N SER A 43 -1.71 -5.59 -15.91
CA SER A 43 -1.85 -7.04 -15.95
C SER A 43 -1.82 -7.66 -14.55
N LYS A 44 -2.29 -8.90 -14.41
CA LYS A 44 -2.18 -9.64 -13.13
C LYS A 44 -0.72 -9.86 -12.74
N SER A 45 0.14 -10.17 -13.71
CA SER A 45 1.57 -10.41 -13.53
C SER A 45 2.28 -9.17 -12.99
N THR A 46 2.12 -8.02 -13.67
CA THR A 46 2.70 -6.73 -13.26
C THR A 46 2.30 -6.41 -11.83
N LYS A 47 1.01 -6.53 -11.49
CA LYS A 47 0.57 -6.26 -10.12
C LYS A 47 1.22 -7.20 -9.10
N SER A 48 1.38 -8.48 -9.40
CA SER A 48 2.05 -9.45 -8.51
C SER A 48 3.52 -9.12 -8.32
N TYR A 49 4.22 -8.71 -9.37
CA TYR A 49 5.59 -8.23 -9.30
C TYR A 49 5.71 -7.00 -8.39
N ILE A 50 4.84 -6.01 -8.57
CA ILE A 50 4.76 -4.82 -7.70
C ILE A 50 4.58 -5.21 -6.23
N ALA A 51 3.68 -6.16 -5.96
CA ALA A 51 3.45 -6.64 -4.60
C ALA A 51 4.64 -7.41 -4.02
N LYS A 52 5.48 -8.03 -4.84
CA LYS A 52 6.74 -8.65 -4.41
C LYS A 52 7.76 -7.55 -4.07
N GLN A 53 7.93 -6.56 -4.94
CA GLN A 53 8.87 -5.45 -4.74
C GLN A 53 8.59 -4.66 -3.45
N LEU A 54 7.31 -4.36 -3.20
CA LEU A 54 6.88 -3.67 -1.97
C LEU A 54 7.11 -4.47 -0.69
N ARG A 55 7.16 -5.81 -0.75
CA ARG A 55 7.48 -6.64 0.42
C ARG A 55 8.96 -6.75 0.68
N THR A 56 9.77 -6.70 -0.38
CA THR A 56 11.23 -6.73 -0.28
C THR A 56 11.84 -5.34 -0.02
N ASP A 57 11.01 -4.32 0.22
CA ASP A 57 11.37 -2.92 0.50
C ASP A 57 12.28 -2.25 -0.55
N ARG A 58 12.35 -2.83 -1.76
CA ARG A 58 13.17 -2.31 -2.88
C ARG A 58 12.53 -1.14 -3.61
N SER A 59 11.28 -0.81 -3.29
CA SER A 59 10.51 0.24 -3.96
C SER A 59 10.25 1.42 -3.03
N ASN A 60 10.49 2.64 -3.51
CA ASN A 60 10.25 3.93 -2.84
C ASN A 60 8.74 4.27 -2.63
N GLY A 61 7.93 3.28 -2.23
CA GLY A 61 6.49 3.42 -2.04
C GLY A 61 5.71 3.73 -3.34
N PRO A 62 4.50 4.31 -3.24
CA PRO A 62 3.62 4.54 -4.40
C PRO A 62 4.22 5.41 -5.51
N ARG A 63 5.12 6.35 -5.18
CA ARG A 63 5.82 7.18 -6.18
C ARG A 63 6.86 6.38 -6.95
N GLY A 64 7.67 5.58 -6.26
CA GLY A 64 8.59 4.64 -6.93
C GLY A 64 7.84 3.67 -7.85
N MET A 65 6.66 3.21 -7.42
CA MET A 65 5.82 2.35 -8.28
C MET A 65 5.30 3.05 -9.52
N GLN A 66 4.96 4.34 -9.42
CA GLN A 66 4.49 5.11 -10.57
C GLN A 66 5.58 5.24 -11.61
N GLU A 67 6.81 5.56 -11.18
CA GLU A 67 7.94 5.69 -12.08
C GLU A 67 8.27 4.36 -12.77
N HIS A 68 8.27 3.27 -12.01
CA HIS A 68 8.50 1.94 -12.57
C HIS A 68 7.43 1.56 -13.61
N LEU A 69 6.14 1.80 -13.30
CA LEU A 69 5.06 1.56 -14.25
C LEU A 69 5.18 2.43 -15.51
N ARG A 70 5.66 3.67 -15.36
CA ARG A 70 5.92 4.56 -16.49
C ARG A 70 7.03 4.02 -17.39
N MET A 71 8.11 3.47 -16.83
CA MET A 71 9.16 2.79 -17.58
C MET A 71 8.65 1.55 -18.33
N GLU A 72 7.69 0.83 -17.76
CA GLU A 72 7.01 -0.29 -18.42
C GLU A 72 5.95 0.14 -19.45
N GLY A 73 5.79 1.45 -19.71
CA GLY A 73 4.82 2.00 -20.67
C GLY A 73 3.38 2.08 -20.14
N VAL A 74 3.18 1.88 -18.84
CA VAL A 74 1.87 1.94 -18.19
C VAL A 74 1.71 3.26 -17.45
N ASP A 75 1.01 4.21 -18.07
CA ASP A 75 0.65 5.45 -17.38
C ASP A 75 -0.51 5.24 -16.40
N MET A 76 -0.23 5.45 -15.11
CA MET A 76 -1.20 5.36 -14.02
C MET A 76 -1.05 6.52 -13.04
N SER A 77 -2.18 7.05 -12.59
CA SER A 77 -2.20 8.07 -11.54
C SER A 77 -1.83 7.48 -10.18
N LEU A 78 -1.19 8.28 -9.32
CA LEU A 78 -0.90 7.92 -7.93
C LEU A 78 -2.13 7.46 -7.16
N SER A 79 -3.28 8.08 -7.40
CA SER A 79 -4.54 7.70 -6.76
C SER A 79 -5.00 6.30 -7.18
N GLY A 80 -4.83 5.94 -8.45
CA GLY A 80 -5.08 4.60 -8.97
C GLY A 80 -4.17 3.55 -8.34
N ILE A 81 -2.88 3.86 -8.21
CA ILE A 81 -1.89 2.99 -7.57
C ILE A 81 -2.26 2.77 -6.10
N ARG A 82 -2.52 3.84 -5.32
CA ARG A 82 -2.91 3.73 -3.91
C ARG A 82 -4.17 2.89 -3.71
N LYS A 83 -5.20 3.08 -4.54
CA LYS A 83 -6.43 2.26 -4.51
C LYS A 83 -6.12 0.79 -4.81
N GLY A 84 -5.28 0.52 -5.81
CA GLY A 84 -4.83 -0.83 -6.16
C GLY A 84 -4.07 -1.53 -5.04
N LEU A 85 -3.21 -0.79 -4.32
CA LEU A 85 -2.47 -1.29 -3.17
C LEU A 85 -3.39 -1.57 -1.97
N LYS A 86 -4.30 -0.65 -1.65
CA LYS A 86 -5.29 -0.84 -0.57
C LYS A 86 -6.19 -2.06 -0.83
N LYS A 87 -6.65 -2.26 -2.08
CA LYS A 87 -7.43 -3.45 -2.47
C LYS A 87 -6.66 -4.77 -2.25
N ARG A 88 -5.33 -4.72 -2.22
CA ARG A 88 -4.45 -5.88 -1.98
C ARG A 88 -4.02 -6.05 -0.52
N GLY A 89 -4.54 -5.22 0.38
CA GLY A 89 -4.21 -5.27 1.81
C GLY A 89 -2.93 -4.53 2.20
N PHE A 90 -2.34 -3.74 1.30
CA PHE A 90 -1.24 -2.86 1.68
C PHE A 90 -1.78 -1.62 2.39
N ASN A 91 -1.43 -1.49 3.67
CA ASN A 91 -1.77 -0.35 4.49
C ASN A 91 -0.59 0.62 4.56
N VAL A 92 -0.89 1.91 4.56
CA VAL A 92 0.13 2.95 4.76
C VAL A 92 0.33 3.12 6.26
N LYS A 93 1.57 3.01 6.72
CA LYS A 93 1.96 3.34 8.10
C LYS A 93 2.96 4.49 8.06
N ARG A 94 2.78 5.48 8.94
CA ARG A 94 3.79 6.52 9.13
C ARG A 94 5.05 5.87 9.71
N LYS A 95 6.21 6.15 9.14
CA LYS A 95 7.48 5.71 9.72
C LYS A 95 7.64 6.36 11.10
N ILE A 96 7.79 5.54 12.13
CA ILE A 96 8.10 6.02 13.48
C ILE A 96 9.55 6.50 13.47
N LYS A 97 9.80 7.72 13.94
CA LYS A 97 11.16 8.22 14.13
C LYS A 97 11.79 7.39 15.25
N ILE A 98 12.75 6.56 14.89
CA ILE A 98 13.59 5.83 15.83
C ILE A 98 14.96 6.49 15.85
N ASN A 99 15.63 6.44 17.00
CA ASN A 99 17.03 6.84 17.08
C ASN A 99 17.86 5.92 16.18
N PHE A 100 18.79 6.50 15.43
CA PHE A 100 19.69 5.74 14.59
C PHE A 100 20.50 4.77 15.46
N ALA A 101 20.52 3.50 15.08
CA ALA A 101 21.34 2.49 15.72
C ALA A 101 22.40 2.05 14.69
N SER A 102 23.67 2.33 14.99
CA SER A 102 24.77 1.72 14.24
C SER A 102 24.86 0.24 14.60
N LYS A 103 25.53 -0.55 13.76
CA LYS A 103 25.71 -1.99 14.02
C LYS A 103 26.45 -2.23 15.34
N GLU A 104 27.38 -1.36 15.67
CA GLU A 104 28.15 -1.37 16.91
C GLU A 104 27.23 -1.13 18.11
N ASN A 105 26.41 -0.07 18.06
CA ASN A 105 25.45 0.25 19.12
C ASN A 105 24.40 -0.86 19.30
N GLU A 106 23.96 -1.51 18.22
CA GLU A 106 23.05 -2.67 18.30
C GLU A 106 23.71 -3.85 18.99
N ALA A 107 24.97 -4.15 18.66
CA ALA A 107 25.72 -5.25 19.27
C ALA A 107 25.95 -5.02 20.77
N GLU A 108 26.31 -3.81 21.18
CA GLU A 108 26.47 -3.44 22.58
C GLU A 108 25.17 -3.57 23.37
N LYS A 109 24.07 -3.01 22.83
CA LYS A 109 22.73 -3.13 23.43
C LYS A 109 22.29 -4.58 23.55
N TYR A 110 22.55 -5.39 22.52
CA TYR A 110 22.23 -6.81 22.53
C TYR A 110 23.06 -7.57 23.57
N ALA A 111 24.36 -7.32 23.66
CA ALA A 111 25.25 -7.92 24.65
C ALA A 111 24.82 -7.56 26.08
N TRP A 112 24.48 -6.29 26.31
CA TRP A 112 23.95 -5.82 27.59
C TRP A 112 22.64 -6.53 27.96
N ALA A 113 21.67 -6.56 27.04
CA ALA A 113 20.38 -7.24 27.28
C ALA A 113 20.55 -8.74 27.52
N LYS A 114 21.50 -9.38 26.83
CA LYS A 114 21.82 -10.81 27.02
C LYS A 114 22.46 -11.07 28.38
N LYS A 115 23.36 -10.19 28.82
CA LYS A 115 24.04 -10.28 30.13
C LYS A 115 23.05 -10.22 31.29
N TYR A 116 22.06 -9.33 31.21
CA TYR A 116 21.09 -9.10 32.27
C TYR A 116 19.73 -9.78 32.03
N ARG A 117 19.64 -10.72 31.08
CA ARG A 117 18.39 -11.39 30.68
C ARG A 117 17.67 -12.10 31.83
N ASN A 118 18.43 -12.67 32.76
CA ASN A 118 17.92 -13.49 33.84
C ASN A 118 17.77 -12.72 35.16
N TYR A 119 17.99 -11.39 35.16
CA TYR A 119 17.83 -10.59 36.37
C TYR A 119 16.38 -10.59 36.82
N THR A 120 16.20 -10.85 38.12
CA THR A 120 14.92 -10.81 38.78
C THR A 120 14.62 -9.40 39.31
N LEU A 121 13.38 -9.17 39.74
CA LEU A 121 12.98 -7.87 40.29
C LEU A 121 13.88 -7.43 41.47
N LYS A 122 14.31 -8.38 42.30
CA LYS A 122 15.21 -8.11 43.43
C LYS A 122 16.58 -7.62 42.98
N ASP A 123 17.11 -8.15 41.88
CA ASP A 123 18.41 -7.74 41.34
C ASP A 123 18.32 -6.31 40.77
N TRP A 124 17.21 -5.97 40.12
CA TRP A 124 16.97 -4.62 39.61
C TRP A 124 16.74 -3.59 40.73
N CYS A 125 16.13 -3.98 41.84
CA CYS A 125 15.92 -3.08 42.99
C CYS A 125 17.23 -2.60 43.65
N GLN A 126 18.37 -3.26 43.37
CA GLN A 126 19.68 -2.80 43.83
C GLN A 126 20.26 -1.68 42.96
N TRP A 127 19.66 -1.41 41.80
CA TRP A 127 20.14 -0.44 40.83
C TRP A 127 19.38 0.87 40.98
N VAL A 128 20.12 1.97 41.03
CA VAL A 128 19.56 3.32 40.97
C VAL A 128 19.80 3.85 39.56
N PHE A 129 18.71 4.07 38.82
CA PHE A 129 18.77 4.71 37.52
C PHE A 129 18.51 6.21 37.69
N SER A 130 19.35 7.03 37.08
CA SER A 130 19.16 8.47 36.95
C SER A 130 19.25 8.83 35.48
N GLU A 131 18.19 9.43 34.96
CA GLU A 131 18.17 10.00 33.62
C GLU A 131 17.67 11.44 33.74
N GLU A 132 18.33 12.35 33.04
CA GLU A 132 17.91 13.74 32.97
C GLU A 132 16.89 13.90 31.84
N THR A 133 15.69 14.38 32.17
CA THR A 133 14.69 14.78 31.18
C THR A 133 14.51 16.29 31.21
N ARG A 134 14.61 16.92 30.05
CA ARG A 134 14.32 18.35 29.91
C ARG A 134 12.82 18.60 30.10
N VAL A 135 12.46 19.46 31.06
CA VAL A 135 11.07 19.92 31.27
C VAL A 135 10.96 21.35 30.75
N ASN A 136 10.17 21.57 29.71
CA ASN A 136 9.89 22.91 29.20
C ASN A 136 8.62 23.48 29.84
N ILE A 137 8.75 24.63 30.50
CA ILE A 137 7.62 25.32 31.16
C ILE A 137 6.86 26.22 30.17
N TRP A 138 7.54 26.72 29.14
CA TRP A 138 6.94 27.57 28.10
C TRP A 138 7.33 27.08 26.70
N GLY A 139 6.33 26.77 25.88
CA GLY A 139 6.50 26.37 24.47
C GLY A 139 6.75 24.87 24.27
N THR A 140 6.52 24.41 23.04
CA THR A 140 6.86 23.04 22.61
C THR A 140 8.17 23.08 21.83
N ASP A 141 8.99 22.03 21.89
CA ASP A 141 10.25 21.90 21.14
C ASP A 141 10.06 21.73 19.61
N GLY A 142 8.92 22.15 19.05
CA GLY A 142 8.66 22.15 17.62
C GLY A 142 7.83 20.97 17.08
N ASN A 143 7.14 20.21 17.94
CA ASN A 143 6.09 19.28 17.48
C ASN A 143 4.73 19.99 17.51
N SER A 144 4.45 20.79 16.48
CA SER A 144 3.09 21.23 16.18
C SER A 144 2.29 20.02 15.69
N PHE A 145 1.27 19.62 16.46
CA PHE A 145 0.28 18.66 15.97
C PHE A 145 -0.54 19.32 14.86
N VAL A 146 -0.22 19.00 13.61
CA VAL A 146 -1.07 19.21 12.43
C VAL A 146 -1.18 17.89 11.67
#